data_AF-A0A4P7D1V2-F1
#
_entry.id   AF-A0A4P7D1V2-F1
#
_cell.length_a   1.000
_cell.length_b   1.000
_cell.length_c   1.000
_cell.angle_alpha   90.00
_cell.angle_beta   90.00
_cell.angle_gamma   90.00
#
_symmetry.space_group_name_H-M   'P 1'
#
loop_
_entity.id
_entity.type
_entity.pdbx_description
1 polymer ?
#
loop_
_entity_poly.entity_id
_entity_poly.type
_entity_poly.pdbx_seq_one_letter_code
_entity_poly.pdbx_strand_id
1 'polypeptide(L)' 'MLSPHEFATLMLIRHAPEQIDMNRHELDILLERQLVALVQRGEGHRLPSLTMAGRSLLDALGRVEPPYFAHEDMGSCDAH' A
#
# COMPACT_ATOMS: atom_id res chain seq x y z
N MET A 1 -13.15 -9.81 2.48
CA MET A 1 -12.74 -8.43 2.80
C MET A 1 -11.25 -8.44 3.11
N LEU A 2 -10.54 -7.34 2.88
CA LEU A 2 -9.12 -7.26 3.24
C LEU A 2 -8.97 -6.93 4.72
N SER A 3 -8.15 -7.69 5.44
CA SER A 3 -7.80 -7.33 6.81
C SER A 3 -6.83 -6.13 6.82
N PRO A 4 -6.73 -5.38 7.94
CA PRO A 4 -5.75 -4.29 8.06
C PRO A 4 -4.30 -4.75 7.79
N HIS A 5 -3.96 -5.99 8.14
CA HIS A 5 -2.64 -6.57 7.92
C HIS A 5 -2.39 -6.88 6.43
N GLU A 6 -3.40 -7.36 5.72
CA GLU A 6 -3.33 -7.58 4.27
C GLU A 6 -3.15 -6.25 3.54
N PHE A 7 -3.90 -5.22 3.92
CA PHE A 7 -3.76 -3.89 3.35
C PHE A 7 -2.37 -3.29 3.61
N ALA A 8 -1.84 -3.39 4.84
CA ALA A 8 -0.50 -2.94 5.17
C ALA A 8 0.58 -3.64 4.34
N THR A 9 0.42 -4.96 4.12
CA THR A 9 1.33 -5.74 3.26
C THR A 9 1.28 -5.25 1.81
N LEU A 10 0.08 -4.95 1.31
CA LEU A 10 -0.13 -4.43 -0.05
C LEU A 10 0.51 -3.04 -0.25
N MET A 11 0.40 -2.17 0.77
CA MET A 11 1.12 -0.89 0.82
C MET A 11 2.64 -1.07 0.88
N LEU A 12 3.14 -2.01 1.69
CA LEU A 12 4.57 -2.30 1.75
C LEU A 12 5.11 -2.84 0.42
N ILE A 13 4.37 -3.70 -0.29
CA ILE A 13 4.75 -4.17 -1.63
C ILE A 13 4.84 -3.01 -2.63
N ARG A 14 4.00 -1.98 -2.49
CA ARG A 14 4.05 -0.77 -3.34
C ARG A 14 5.35 0.03 -3.15
N HIS A 15 5.79 0.17 -1.90
CA HIS A 15 6.85 1.12 -1.52
C HIS A 15 8.22 0.48 -1.28
N ALA A 16 8.24 -0.77 -0.82
CA ALA A 16 9.44 -1.51 -0.42
C ALA A 16 9.27 -3.03 -0.63
N PRO A 17 9.09 -3.50 -1.88
CA PRO A 17 8.89 -4.92 -2.19
C PRO A 17 10.04 -5.82 -1.72
N GLU A 18 11.26 -5.29 -1.62
CA GLU A 18 12.44 -5.99 -1.11
C GLU A 18 12.42 -6.28 0.40
N GLN A 19 11.57 -5.59 1.17
CA GLN A 19 11.43 -5.80 2.62
C GLN A 19 10.34 -6.82 2.98
N ILE A 20 9.61 -7.33 1.98
CA ILE A 20 8.54 -8.29 2.19
C ILE A 20 9.13 -9.67 2.37
N ASP A 21 8.78 -10.31 3.48
CA ASP A 21 9.07 -11.73 3.68
C ASP A 21 8.22 -12.59 2.74
N MET A 22 8.89 -13.45 1.95
CA MET A 22 8.25 -14.36 0.99
C MET A 22 7.47 -15.49 1.66
N ASN A 23 7.69 -15.75 2.96
CA ASN A 23 6.99 -16.78 3.73
C ASN A 23 5.80 -16.23 4.51
N ARG A 24 5.45 -14.95 4.29
CA ARG A 24 4.38 -14.29 5.00
C ARG A 24 3.02 -14.77 4.51
N HIS A 25 2.16 -15.24 5.42
CA HIS A 25 0.84 -15.76 5.06
C HIS A 25 -0.04 -14.74 4.32
N GLU A 26 0.05 -13.46 4.68
CA GLU A 26 -0.68 -12.40 3.96
C GLU A 26 -0.23 -12.28 2.51
N LEU A 27 1.04 -12.54 2.19
CA LEU A 27 1.51 -12.54 0.81
C LEU A 27 0.84 -13.64 0.00
N ASP A 28 0.71 -14.85 0.56
CA ASP A 28 0.02 -15.97 -0.08
C ASP A 28 -1.44 -15.61 -0.37
N ILE A 29 -2.15 -15.02 0.61
CA ILE A 29 -3.54 -14.57 0.42
C ILE A 29 -3.63 -13.52 -0.70
N LEU A 30 -2.68 -12.58 -0.78
CA LEU A 30 -2.67 -11.56 -1.83
C LEU A 30 -2.34 -12.12 -3.22
N LEU A 31 -1.53 -13.17 -3.29
CA LEU A 31 -1.24 -13.93 -4.51
C LEU A 31 -2.47 -14.72 -4.97
N GLU A 32 -3.14 -15.43 -4.06
CA GLU A 32 -4.39 -16.17 -4.34
C GLU A 32 -5.48 -15.23 -4.89
N ARG A 33 -5.55 -14.01 -4.37
CA ARG A 33 -6.49 -12.97 -4.82
C ARG A 33 -6.04 -12.21 -6.07
N GLN A 34 -4.90 -12.57 -6.66
CA GLN A 34 -4.34 -11.92 -7.85
C GLN A 34 -4.10 -10.41 -7.68
N LEU A 35 -3.91 -9.93 -6.45
CA LEU A 35 -3.57 -8.55 -6.15
C LEU A 35 -2.06 -8.31 -6.24
N VAL A 36 -1.29 -9.37 -6.06
CA VAL A 36 0.18 -9.40 -6.12
C VAL A 36 0.60 -10.51 -7.07
N ALA A 37 1.77 -10.36 -7.69
CA ALA A 37 2.45 -11.37 -8.48
C ALA A 37 3.93 -11.40 -8.09
N LEU A 38 4.57 -12.56 -8.18
CA LEU A 38 6.01 -12.68 -7.99
C LEU A 38 6.72 -12.43 -9.31
N VAL A 39 7.56 -11.39 -9.36
CA VAL A 39 8.41 -11.07 -10.51
C VAL A 39 9.84 -11.50 -10.23
N GLN A 40 10.50 -12.11 -11.21
CA GLN A 40 11.90 -12.46 -11.09
C GLN A 40 12.75 -11.22 -11.34
N ARG A 41 13.51 -10.81 -10.32
CA ARG A 41 14.39 -9.64 -10.31
C ARG A 41 15.83 -10.13 -10.29
N GLY A 42 16.36 -10.38 -11.48
CA GLY A 42 17.73 -10.89 -11.64
C GLY A 42 17.87 -12.38 -11.31
N GLU A 43 19.11 -12.82 -11.19
CA GLU A 43 19.48 -14.23 -11.06
C GLU A 43 19.06 -14.77 -9.68
N GLY A 44 17.88 -15.40 -9.61
CA GLY A 44 17.41 -16.15 -8.45
C GLY A 44 16.55 -15.38 -7.45
N HIS A 45 16.47 -14.05 -7.52
CA HIS A 45 15.62 -13.28 -6.60
C HIS A 45 14.21 -13.11 -7.17
N ARG A 46 13.20 -13.53 -6.41
CA ARG A 46 11.78 -13.20 -6.70
C ARG A 46 11.35 -12.11 -5.74
N LEU A 47 10.73 -11.07 -6.28
CA LEU A 47 10.16 -9.99 -5.51
C LEU A 47 8.65 -9.91 -5.76
N PRO A 48 7.86 -9.56 -4.75
CA PRO A 48 6.45 -9.32 -4.91
C PRO A 48 6.25 -8.01 -5.66
N SER A 49 5.31 -8.00 -6.59
CA SER A 49 4.92 -6.83 -7.36
C SER A 49 3.40 -6.75 -7.43
N LEU A 50 2.86 -5.54 -7.30
CA LEU A 50 1.43 -5.32 -7.44
C LEU A 50 0.97 -5.63 -8.87
N THR A 51 -0.14 -6.35 -8.99
CA THR A 51 -0.87 -6.50 -10.25
C THR A 51 -1.65 -5.23 -10.58
N MET A 52 -2.25 -5.17 -11.77
CA MET A 52 -3.15 -4.08 -12.13
C MET A 52 -4.34 -3.98 -11.14
N ALA A 53 -4.87 -5.12 -10.69
CA ALA A 53 -5.96 -5.15 -9.71
C ALA A 53 -5.51 -4.61 -8.34
N GLY A 54 -4.33 -5.02 -7.85
CA GLY A 54 -3.76 -4.52 -6.61
C GLY A 54 -3.51 -3.01 -6.63
N ARG A 55 -3.01 -2.49 -7.76
CA ARG A 55 -2.81 -1.03 -7.96
C ARG A 55 -4.14 -0.28 -7.97
N SER A 56 -5.11 -0.71 -8.77
CA SER A 56 -6.43 -0.06 -8.83
C SER A 56 -7.14 -0.06 -7.48
N LEU A 57 -6.98 -1.12 -6.69
CA LEU A 57 -7.51 -1.20 -5.33
C LEU A 57 -6.83 -0.19 -4.40
N LEU A 58 -5.49 -0.12 -4.41
CA LEU A 58 -4.76 0.87 -3.61
C LEU A 58 -5.08 2.29 -4.03
N ASP A 59 -5.25 2.55 -5.32
CA ASP A 59 -5.59 3.87 -5.81
C ASP A 59 -7.03 4.25 -5.45
N ALA A 60 -7.96 3.27 -5.40
CA ALA A 60 -9.31 3.49 -4.89
C ALA A 60 -9.33 3.76 -3.37
N LEU A 61 -8.46 3.09 -2.60
CA LEU A 61 -8.36 3.27 -1.15
C LEU A 61 -7.55 4.52 -0.76
N GLY A 62 -6.49 4.82 -1.50
CA GLY A 62 -5.63 5.99 -1.29
C GLY A 62 -6.23 7.31 -1.79
N ARG A 63 -7.33 7.25 -2.57
CA ARG A 63 -8.20 8.41 -2.82
C ARG A 63 -9.02 8.83 -1.59
N VAL A 64 -9.08 7.99 -0.56
CA VAL A 64 -9.41 8.47 0.78
C VAL A 64 -8.14 9.18 1.26
N GLU A 65 -7.91 10.40 0.77
CA GLU A 65 -7.08 11.34 1.51
C GLU A 65 -7.61 11.28 2.95
N PRO A 66 -6.79 10.95 3.96
CA PRO A 66 -7.17 11.39 5.29
C PRO A 66 -7.32 12.91 5.12
N PRO A 67 -8.36 13.54 5.67
CA PRO A 67 -8.32 14.98 5.82
C PRO A 67 -7.13 15.20 6.75
N TYR A 68 -5.95 15.39 6.18
CA TYR A 68 -4.88 16.07 6.87
C TYR A 68 -5.56 17.33 7.34
N PHE A 69 -5.68 17.39 8.67
CA PHE A 69 -6.28 18.44 9.44
C PHE A 69 -6.26 19.73 8.64
N ALA A 70 -7.44 20.31 8.44
CA ALA A 70 -7.52 21.75 8.29
C ALA A 70 -6.84 22.30 9.55
N HIS A 71 -5.52 22.49 9.45
CA HIS A 71 -4.81 23.42 10.28
C HIS A 71 -5.41 24.74 9.81
N GLU A 72 -6.47 25.14 10.50
CA GLU A 72 -7.02 26.47 10.38
C GLU A 72 -5.83 27.41 10.51
N ASP A 73 -5.54 28.03 9.37
CA ASP A 73 -4.84 29.30 9.29
C ASP A 73 -5.59 30.25 10.22
N MET A 74 -5.23 30.27 11.50
CA MET A 74 -5.56 31.36 12.40
C MET A 74 -4.40 32.34 12.37
N GLY A 75 -4.08 32.77 11.15
CA GLY A 75 -3.45 34.05 10.91
C GLY A 75 -4.47 35.15 11.19
N SER A 76 -4.12 36.00 12.14
CA SER A 76 -4.50 37.41 12.19
C SER A 76 -5.99 37.75 12.39
N CYS A 77 -6.33 38.12 13.62
CA CYS A 77 -7.29 39.19 13.84
C CYS A 77 -6.61 40.25 14.70
N ASP A 78 -6.18 41.33 14.05
CA ASP A 78 -5.79 42.58 14.68
C ASP A 78 -6.97 43.10 15.50
N ALA A 79 -6.75 43.42 16.78
CA ALA A 79 -7.63 44.29 17.55
C ALA A 79 -6.83 45.01 18.64
N HIS A 80 -6.30 46.16 18.22
CA HIS A 80 -6.19 47.44 18.91
C HIS A 80 -5.51 47.61 20.28
#